data_AF-A0AAX4P530-F1
#
_entry.id   AF-A0AAX4P530-F1
#
_cell.length_a   1.000
_cell.length_b   1.000
_cell.length_c   1.000
_cell.angle_alpha   90.00
_cell.angle_beta   90.00
_cell.angle_gamma   90.00
#
_symmetry.space_group_name_H-M   'P 1'
#
loop_
_entity.id
_entity.type
_entity.pdbx_description
1 polymer ?
#
loop_
_entity_poly.entity_id
_entity_poly.type
_entity_poly.pdbx_seq_one_letter_code
_entity_poly.pdbx_strand_id
1 'polypeptide(L)'
;MNSGRGQGVRGLRSLTSGAGRREGALRVTRKAVQAAGRGRSVAGPRVAGIGLGLGRSKREANLGRRATCLASRRGEGDGGASTSQPADEPSAAFALLSAVSGVGALETAYLTFTKVFAGSVFCPTSGCETILESRYSEILGVPVALFGFFTYSGVSLLSRLAARNGEYRAGVLAGSTVLASVSAFLAYVLATQFPDETCAWCLASCGLSFCSFVLALWATSDGDPVKSTIPPFVASPLIVSALVALFADADGSLASEDFELPFREPEVTTQSSREALNLVQKMRLIDAKMYGAFWCSHCFDQKQAFGKEAMKNFPYVECFPEGYRKGIKQYAACEEADIRGFPTWIINGEKIEGDQSLETLGETVDKYLAGKDQDYSFE
;
A
#
# COMPACT_ATOMS: atom_id res chain seq x y z
N MET A 1 -43.22 48.97 31.94
CA MET A 1 -43.42 50.09 32.88
C MET A 1 -42.50 49.89 34.07
N ASN A 2 -41.80 50.97 34.46
CA ASN A 2 -40.84 51.18 35.57
C ASN A 2 -39.53 50.35 35.58
N SER A 3 -38.34 50.93 35.35
CA SER A 3 -37.62 52.04 36.07
C SER A 3 -37.12 51.59 37.45
N GLY A 4 -35.85 51.65 37.85
CA GLY A 4 -34.62 52.21 37.27
C GLY A 4 -33.53 52.36 38.35
N ARG A 5 -32.31 52.75 37.92
CA ARG A 5 -31.11 53.22 38.67
C ARG A 5 -30.30 52.16 39.45
N GLY A 6 -28.97 52.06 39.36
CA GLY A 6 -27.94 52.94 38.78
C GLY A 6 -27.10 53.62 39.87
N GLN A 7 -25.79 53.32 39.91
CA GLN A 7 -24.62 54.05 40.47
C GLN A 7 -23.52 53.01 40.80
N GLY A 8 -22.21 53.15 40.55
CA GLY A 8 -21.44 54.26 40.00
C GLY A 8 -19.98 54.23 40.52
N VAL A 9 -19.02 54.10 39.59
CA VAL A 9 -17.74 54.83 39.45
C VAL A 9 -16.55 54.59 40.43
N ARG A 10 -15.35 54.62 39.80
CA ARG A 10 -13.95 54.88 40.27
C ARG A 10 -13.11 53.59 40.40
N GLY A 11 -12.06 53.31 39.63
CA GLY A 11 -11.12 54.14 38.86
C GLY A 11 -9.85 54.38 39.68
N LEU A 12 -8.69 53.87 39.24
CA LEU A 12 -7.37 54.53 39.25
C LEU A 12 -6.22 53.60 38.77
N ARG A 13 -5.43 54.12 37.80
CA ARG A 13 -3.95 54.10 37.65
C ARG A 13 -3.24 52.75 37.43
N SER A 14 -2.68 52.49 36.25
CA SER A 14 -1.42 53.02 35.68
C SER A 14 -0.16 52.60 36.46
N LEU A 15 0.57 51.62 35.93
CA LEU A 15 2.02 51.54 36.08
C LEU A 15 2.68 51.28 34.72
N THR A 16 3.43 52.28 34.32
CA THR A 16 4.41 52.33 33.24
C THR A 16 5.73 51.72 33.69
N SER A 17 6.34 50.88 32.85
CA SER A 17 7.80 50.69 32.69
C SER A 17 7.98 49.68 31.55
N GLY A 18 8.78 49.84 30.50
CA GLY A 18 9.97 50.64 30.31
C GLY A 18 10.99 49.77 29.57
N ALA A 19 11.15 50.03 28.27
CA ALA A 19 12.32 49.82 27.40
C ALA A 19 13.17 48.52 27.48
N GLY A 20 13.32 47.86 26.33
CA GLY A 20 14.31 46.79 26.14
C GLY A 20 14.47 46.30 24.69
N ARG A 21 14.84 47.22 23.79
CA ARG A 21 15.19 46.95 22.38
C ARG A 21 16.46 46.10 22.29
N ARG A 22 16.40 44.92 21.66
CA ARG A 22 17.59 44.25 21.07
C ARG A 22 17.23 43.57 19.76
N GLU A 23 17.63 44.23 18.68
CA GLU A 23 17.79 43.65 17.34
C GLU A 23 18.98 42.70 17.37
N GLY A 24 18.76 41.44 16.98
CA GLY A 24 19.80 40.43 16.79
C GLY A 24 19.84 40.00 15.33
N ALA A 25 20.53 40.79 14.51
CA ALA A 25 20.85 40.44 13.13
C ALA A 25 21.94 39.35 13.10
N LEU A 26 21.59 38.13 12.68
CA LEU A 26 22.57 37.07 12.44
C LEU A 26 23.19 37.27 11.04
N ARG A 27 24.42 37.80 11.02
CA ARG A 27 25.25 37.93 9.82
C ARG A 27 25.77 36.56 9.39
N VAL A 28 25.37 36.13 8.20
CA VAL A 28 26.06 35.07 7.46
C VAL A 28 27.28 35.68 6.78
N THR A 29 28.48 35.42 7.30
CA THR A 29 29.74 35.77 6.65
C THR A 29 30.27 34.57 5.85
N ARG A 30 30.26 34.73 4.52
CA ARG A 30 31.05 33.93 3.58
C ARG A 30 32.54 34.05 3.93
N LYS A 31 33.24 32.93 4.06
CA LYS A 31 34.69 32.87 3.90
C LYS A 31 35.06 31.85 2.85
N ALA A 32 35.44 32.37 1.68
CA ALA A 32 36.28 31.68 0.71
C ALA A 32 37.72 31.67 1.23
N VAL A 33 38.41 30.55 1.11
CA VAL A 33 39.87 30.52 1.01
C VAL A 33 40.24 29.52 -0.09
N GLN A 34 40.81 30.08 -1.14
CA GLN A 34 41.48 29.40 -2.23
C GLN A 34 42.99 29.64 -2.05
N ALA A 35 43.79 28.71 -2.58
CA ALA A 35 45.17 28.87 -3.06
C ALA A 35 46.34 28.29 -2.24
N ALA A 36 46.98 27.29 -2.89
CA ALA A 36 48.40 27.26 -3.30
C ALA A 36 49.49 26.78 -2.32
N GLY A 37 50.09 25.62 -2.64
CA GLY A 37 51.31 25.61 -3.48
C GLY A 37 52.63 25.08 -2.88
N ARG A 38 53.24 24.12 -3.61
CA ARG A 38 54.69 23.74 -3.72
C ARG A 38 55.37 23.10 -2.49
N GLY A 39 56.25 22.10 -2.58
CA GLY A 39 56.85 21.34 -3.69
C GLY A 39 58.20 20.68 -3.27
N ARG A 40 58.71 19.78 -4.14
CA ARG A 40 60.01 19.04 -4.21
C ARG A 40 59.98 17.60 -3.65
N SER A 41 60.17 16.53 -4.43
CA SER A 41 61.12 16.15 -5.52
C SER A 41 62.52 15.76 -5.03
N VAL A 42 62.85 14.46 -5.18
CA VAL A 42 64.22 13.96 -5.39
C VAL A 42 64.16 12.84 -6.44
N ALA A 43 65.00 13.00 -7.48
CA ALA A 43 65.25 12.14 -8.64
C ALA A 43 65.91 10.79 -8.25
N GLY A 44 65.69 9.64 -8.92
CA GLY A 44 66.19 9.24 -10.26
C GLY A 44 67.54 8.48 -10.15
N PRO A 45 68.12 7.82 -11.18
CA PRO A 45 67.58 7.38 -12.48
C PRO A 45 68.18 6.05 -13.07
N ARG A 46 67.84 5.79 -14.36
CA ARG A 46 68.52 5.02 -15.46
C ARG A 46 68.17 3.53 -15.63
N VAL A 47 67.57 3.02 -16.74
CA VAL A 47 67.68 3.17 -18.23
C VAL A 47 68.60 2.12 -18.89
N ALA A 48 68.12 1.61 -20.04
CA ALA A 48 68.74 0.82 -21.11
C ALA A 48 68.68 -0.73 -20.96
N GLY A 49 68.37 -1.52 -21.98
CA GLY A 49 68.27 -1.22 -23.39
C GLY A 49 67.66 -2.36 -24.22
N ILE A 50 67.44 -2.02 -25.48
CA ILE A 50 66.88 -2.82 -26.58
C ILE A 50 67.93 -3.85 -27.05
N GLY A 51 67.48 -5.07 -27.37
CA GLY A 51 68.30 -6.08 -28.04
C GLY A 51 67.45 -7.04 -28.88
N LEU A 52 67.42 -6.80 -30.19
CA LEU A 52 67.01 -7.75 -31.23
C LEU A 52 68.04 -8.88 -31.35
N GLY A 53 67.60 -10.14 -31.50
CA GLY A 53 68.50 -11.27 -31.70
C GLY A 53 67.81 -12.63 -31.93
N LEU A 54 67.41 -12.85 -33.19
CA LEU A 54 67.42 -14.12 -33.95
C LEU A 54 67.62 -15.47 -33.21
N GLY A 55 66.58 -16.31 -33.26
CA GLY A 55 66.60 -17.69 -33.79
C GLY A 55 67.28 -18.82 -33.00
N ARG A 56 66.48 -19.79 -32.49
CA ARG A 56 66.57 -21.23 -32.84
C ARG A 56 65.54 -22.10 -32.09
N SER A 57 64.68 -22.74 -32.88
CA SER A 57 64.32 -24.18 -32.88
C SER A 57 64.16 -24.97 -31.57
N LYS A 58 62.92 -25.41 -31.28
CA LYS A 58 62.49 -26.82 -31.20
C LYS A 58 60.96 -26.85 -31.04
N ARG A 59 60.23 -27.45 -31.99
CA ARG A 59 59.50 -28.74 -31.89
C ARG A 59 58.48 -28.71 -30.73
N GLU A 60 57.18 -28.90 -30.91
CA GLU A 60 56.51 -29.96 -31.68
C GLU A 60 55.14 -29.53 -32.23
N ALA A 61 54.78 -30.12 -33.36
CA ALA A 61 53.49 -29.99 -34.02
C ALA A 61 52.50 -31.02 -33.46
N ASN A 62 51.23 -30.64 -33.34
CA ASN A 62 50.15 -31.61 -33.41
C ASN A 62 49.08 -31.09 -34.37
N LEU A 63 49.13 -31.62 -35.58
CA LEU A 63 48.21 -31.36 -36.68
C LEU A 63 47.59 -32.73 -37.02
N GLY A 64 46.31 -32.92 -36.70
CA GLY A 64 45.54 -34.11 -37.04
C GLY A 64 44.16 -33.70 -37.52
N ARG A 65 43.96 -33.75 -38.82
CA ARG A 65 42.89 -33.11 -39.59
C ARG A 65 41.69 -34.05 -39.78
N ARG A 66 40.50 -33.45 -39.90
CA ARG A 66 39.17 -33.98 -40.30
C ARG A 66 39.15 -34.93 -41.52
N ALA A 67 38.16 -35.83 -41.55
CA ALA A 67 37.37 -36.25 -42.73
C ALA A 67 36.13 -37.08 -42.26
N THR A 68 34.92 -36.51 -42.25
CA THR A 68 33.78 -36.65 -43.21
C THR A 68 32.92 -37.94 -43.18
N CYS A 69 31.65 -37.71 -42.82
CA CYS A 69 30.36 -38.32 -43.22
C CYS A 69 30.28 -39.72 -43.83
N LEU A 70 29.39 -40.56 -43.26
CA LEU A 70 28.54 -41.52 -43.99
C LEU A 70 27.26 -41.80 -43.19
N ALA A 71 26.12 -41.60 -43.85
CA ALA A 71 24.79 -41.92 -43.34
C ALA A 71 24.52 -43.43 -43.47
N SER A 72 23.80 -44.01 -42.51
CA SER A 72 23.03 -45.25 -42.73
C SER A 72 21.81 -45.27 -41.83
N ARG A 73 20.63 -45.27 -42.47
CA ARG A 73 19.35 -45.61 -41.86
C ARG A 73 19.31 -47.12 -41.61
N ARG A 74 18.89 -47.53 -40.43
CA ARG A 74 18.14 -48.78 -40.22
C ARG A 74 17.12 -48.56 -39.13
N GLY A 75 15.85 -48.65 -39.50
CA GLY A 75 14.77 -48.83 -38.55
C GLY A 75 14.68 -50.31 -38.20
N GLU A 76 14.44 -50.57 -36.93
CA GLU A 76 13.85 -51.81 -36.44
C GLU A 76 13.05 -51.41 -35.19
N GLY A 77 11.74 -51.54 -35.29
CA GLY A 77 10.85 -51.40 -34.15
C GLY A 77 10.77 -52.72 -33.43
N ASP A 78 10.74 -52.67 -32.09
CA ASP A 78 10.10 -53.70 -31.30
C ASP A 78 9.77 -53.18 -29.89
N GLY A 79 8.58 -53.59 -29.43
CA GLY A 79 8.33 -53.94 -28.03
C GLY A 79 8.28 -52.81 -27.00
N GLY A 80 7.06 -52.49 -26.55
CA GLY A 80 6.85 -51.68 -25.35
C GLY A 80 7.49 -52.30 -24.12
N ALA A 81 8.31 -51.48 -23.45
CA ALA A 81 8.59 -51.57 -22.03
C ALA A 81 8.53 -50.14 -21.50
N SER A 82 7.42 -49.80 -20.84
CA SER A 82 7.24 -48.54 -20.13
C SER A 82 8.33 -48.42 -19.07
N THR A 83 9.42 -47.75 -19.45
CA THR A 83 10.51 -47.38 -18.57
C THR A 83 10.24 -45.95 -18.14
N SER A 84 9.67 -45.77 -16.96
CA SER A 84 9.61 -44.46 -16.29
C SER A 84 11.05 -43.99 -16.03
N GLN A 85 11.57 -43.13 -16.91
CA GLN A 85 12.80 -42.40 -16.66
C GLN A 85 12.56 -41.35 -15.56
N PRO A 86 13.54 -41.08 -14.67
CA PRO A 86 13.47 -39.97 -13.75
C PRO A 86 13.66 -38.69 -14.58
N ALA A 87 12.55 -38.04 -14.92
CA ALA A 87 12.54 -36.76 -15.60
C ALA A 87 13.25 -35.70 -14.73
N ASP A 88 14.05 -34.84 -15.33
CA ASP A 88 13.85 -33.38 -15.36
C ASP A 88 13.33 -32.65 -14.09
N GLU A 89 13.60 -33.17 -12.89
CA GLU A 89 13.12 -32.70 -11.58
C GLU A 89 13.30 -31.19 -11.35
N PRO A 90 14.50 -30.59 -11.58
CA PRO A 90 14.68 -29.16 -11.39
C PRO A 90 13.91 -28.31 -12.42
N SER A 91 13.66 -28.82 -13.64
CA SER A 91 12.95 -28.05 -14.68
C SER A 91 11.45 -27.99 -14.41
N ALA A 92 10.86 -29.07 -13.88
CA ALA A 92 9.48 -29.11 -13.44
C ALA A 92 9.23 -28.15 -12.28
N ALA A 93 10.20 -28.05 -11.34
CA ALA A 93 10.19 -27.09 -10.24
C ALA A 93 10.07 -25.64 -10.71
N PHE A 94 10.91 -25.23 -11.66
CA PHE A 94 10.86 -23.88 -12.23
C PHE A 94 9.58 -23.63 -13.03
N ALA A 95 9.03 -24.64 -13.69
CA ALA A 95 7.76 -24.51 -14.40
C ALA A 95 6.60 -24.25 -13.41
N LEU A 96 6.53 -25.02 -12.32
CA LEU A 96 5.53 -24.83 -11.26
C LEU A 96 5.69 -23.47 -10.58
N LEU A 97 6.92 -23.07 -10.23
CA LEU A 97 7.20 -21.76 -9.67
C LEU A 97 6.76 -20.63 -10.62
N SER A 98 7.05 -20.76 -11.92
CA SER A 98 6.62 -19.76 -12.92
C SER A 98 5.11 -19.64 -12.99
N ALA A 99 4.38 -20.74 -12.87
CA ALA A 99 2.92 -20.76 -12.84
C ALA A 99 2.36 -20.10 -11.57
N VAL A 100 2.84 -20.49 -10.38
CA VAL A 100 2.40 -19.92 -9.10
C VAL A 100 2.68 -18.42 -9.03
N SER A 101 3.90 -17.99 -9.37
CA SER A 101 4.22 -16.56 -9.41
C SER A 101 3.44 -15.81 -10.49
N GLY A 102 3.07 -16.48 -11.59
CA GLY A 102 2.18 -15.92 -12.61
C GLY A 102 0.76 -15.64 -12.09
N VAL A 103 0.21 -16.55 -11.26
CA VAL A 103 -1.07 -16.32 -10.59
C VAL A 103 -0.98 -15.15 -9.62
N GLY A 104 0.11 -15.06 -8.82
CA GLY A 104 0.35 -13.91 -7.95
C GLY A 104 0.46 -12.58 -8.71
N ALA A 105 1.05 -12.58 -9.91
CA ALA A 105 1.08 -11.40 -10.77
C ALA A 105 -0.33 -10.99 -11.23
N LEU A 106 -1.20 -11.94 -11.58
CA LEU A 106 -2.58 -11.65 -11.96
C LEU A 106 -3.40 -11.09 -10.79
N GLU A 107 -3.28 -11.68 -9.61
CA GLU A 107 -3.92 -11.21 -8.38
C GLU A 107 -3.50 -9.76 -8.08
N THR A 108 -2.20 -9.50 -8.01
CA THR A 108 -1.67 -8.18 -7.69
C THR A 108 -1.94 -7.14 -8.78
N ALA A 109 -2.02 -7.54 -10.05
CA ALA A 109 -2.47 -6.68 -11.14
C ALA A 109 -3.95 -6.27 -10.96
N TYR A 110 -4.82 -7.22 -10.59
CA TYR A 110 -6.23 -6.93 -10.31
C TYR A 110 -6.37 -5.91 -9.17
N LEU A 111 -5.71 -6.15 -8.03
CA LEU A 111 -5.77 -5.24 -6.88
C LEU A 111 -5.17 -3.86 -7.19
N THR A 112 -4.12 -3.81 -8.01
CA THR A 112 -3.55 -2.54 -8.48
C THR A 112 -4.55 -1.79 -9.35
N PHE A 113 -5.22 -2.50 -10.27
CA PHE A 113 -6.22 -1.91 -11.15
C PHE A 113 -7.41 -1.36 -10.36
N THR A 114 -7.98 -2.13 -9.43
CA THR A 114 -9.12 -1.68 -8.63
C THR A 114 -8.77 -0.45 -7.80
N LYS A 115 -7.58 -0.41 -7.18
CA LYS A 115 -7.13 0.73 -6.38
C LYS A 115 -6.86 1.98 -7.21
N VAL A 116 -6.28 1.85 -8.41
CA VAL A 116 -5.98 3.00 -9.30
C VAL A 116 -7.23 3.57 -9.96
N PHE A 117 -8.20 2.71 -10.30
CA PHE A 117 -9.43 3.12 -10.99
C PHE A 117 -10.64 3.32 -10.04
N ALA A 118 -10.41 3.33 -8.72
CA ALA A 118 -11.46 3.43 -7.69
C ALA A 118 -12.63 2.45 -7.93
N GLY A 119 -12.31 1.22 -8.33
CA GLY A 119 -13.29 0.17 -8.57
C GLY A 119 -13.58 -0.62 -7.29
N SER A 120 -14.82 -1.06 -7.13
CA SER A 120 -15.20 -1.91 -6.00
C SER A 120 -14.48 -3.27 -6.06
N VAL A 121 -13.92 -3.68 -4.91
CA VAL A 121 -13.19 -4.95 -4.79
C VAL A 121 -14.18 -6.07 -4.49
N PHE A 122 -14.13 -7.17 -5.24
CA PHE A 122 -14.93 -8.34 -4.90
C PHE A 122 -14.40 -8.99 -3.62
N CYS A 123 -15.15 -8.87 -2.52
CA CYS A 123 -14.72 -9.33 -1.20
C CYS A 123 -15.65 -10.43 -0.70
N PRO A 124 -15.21 -11.71 -0.71
CA PRO A 124 -16.03 -12.81 -0.18
C PRO A 124 -16.10 -12.81 1.36
N THR A 125 -15.30 -11.98 2.02
CA THR A 125 -15.22 -11.79 3.47
C THR A 125 -15.40 -10.32 3.83
N SER A 126 -15.83 -10.01 5.06
CA SER A 126 -15.94 -8.64 5.56
C SER A 126 -14.56 -8.04 5.87
N GLY A 127 -14.39 -6.74 5.60
CA GLY A 127 -13.20 -5.96 6.00
C GLY A 127 -12.06 -5.86 5.00
N CYS A 128 -12.11 -6.58 3.87
CA CYS A 128 -11.09 -6.48 2.81
C CYS A 128 -10.87 -5.03 2.34
N GLU A 129 -11.94 -4.26 2.17
CA GLU A 129 -11.88 -2.88 1.66
C GLU A 129 -11.18 -1.96 2.66
N THR A 130 -11.55 -2.03 3.95
CA THR A 130 -10.88 -1.32 5.04
C THR A 130 -9.37 -1.62 5.09
N ILE A 131 -8.98 -2.87 4.86
CA ILE A 131 -7.57 -3.29 4.85
C ILE A 131 -6.84 -2.74 3.61
N LEU A 132 -7.47 -2.78 2.43
CA LEU A 132 -6.91 -2.29 1.16
C LEU A 132 -6.86 -0.75 1.06
N GLU A 133 -7.64 -0.04 1.85
CA GLU A 133 -7.58 1.43 2.00
C GLU A 133 -6.66 1.88 3.13
N SER A 134 -6.22 0.95 3.99
CA SER A 134 -5.33 1.28 5.11
C SER A 134 -3.98 1.82 4.64
N ARG A 135 -3.26 2.50 5.55
CA ARG A 135 -1.91 3.02 5.30
C ARG A 135 -0.89 1.95 4.87
N TYR A 136 -1.13 0.69 5.21
CA TYR A 136 -0.23 -0.43 4.86
C TYR A 136 -0.38 -0.88 3.40
N SER A 137 -1.40 -0.37 2.70
CA SER A 137 -1.66 -0.66 1.29
C SER A 137 -0.84 0.20 0.33
N GLU A 138 -0.13 1.23 0.83
CA GLU A 138 0.67 2.16 0.02
C GLU A 138 2.05 2.39 0.63
N ILE A 139 3.07 2.45 -0.23
CA ILE A 139 4.43 2.87 0.11
C ILE A 139 4.72 4.14 -0.69
N LEU A 140 4.93 5.27 -0.01
CA LEU A 140 5.19 6.57 -0.64
C LEU A 140 4.10 7.01 -1.64
N GLY A 141 2.83 6.66 -1.37
CA GLY A 141 1.69 6.94 -2.25
C GLY A 141 1.55 5.98 -3.44
N VAL A 142 2.34 4.92 -3.50
CA VAL A 142 2.26 3.89 -4.54
C VAL A 142 1.70 2.60 -3.93
N PRO A 143 0.67 1.98 -4.53
CA PRO A 143 0.10 0.73 -4.05
C PRO A 143 1.14 -0.38 -3.86
N VAL A 144 1.13 -1.04 -2.69
CA VAL A 144 1.97 -2.21 -2.40
C VAL A 144 1.71 -3.34 -3.41
N ALA A 145 0.47 -3.47 -3.87
CA ALA A 145 0.09 -4.41 -4.93
C ALA A 145 0.89 -4.20 -6.22
N LEU A 146 1.29 -2.97 -6.56
CA LEU A 146 2.08 -2.70 -7.76
C LEU A 146 3.52 -3.26 -7.61
N PHE A 147 4.12 -3.13 -6.43
CA PHE A 147 5.42 -3.75 -6.14
C PHE A 147 5.32 -5.28 -6.17
N GLY A 148 4.22 -5.84 -5.66
CA GLY A 148 3.89 -7.26 -5.78
C GLY A 148 3.83 -7.69 -7.26
N PHE A 149 3.13 -6.95 -8.11
CA PHE A 149 3.01 -7.25 -9.54
C PHE A 149 4.37 -7.35 -10.24
N PHE A 150 5.26 -6.38 -10.01
CA PHE A 150 6.59 -6.38 -10.63
C PHE A 150 7.46 -7.53 -10.11
N THR A 151 7.43 -7.80 -8.82
CA THR A 151 8.23 -8.88 -8.22
C THR A 151 7.74 -10.26 -8.65
N TYR A 152 6.43 -10.51 -8.63
CA TYR A 152 5.84 -11.76 -9.14
C TYR A 152 6.11 -11.97 -10.63
N SER A 153 5.96 -10.92 -11.46
CA SER A 153 6.26 -10.99 -12.90
C SER A 153 7.75 -11.26 -13.15
N GLY A 154 8.63 -10.61 -12.38
CA GLY A 154 10.06 -10.83 -12.41
C GLY A 154 10.43 -12.27 -12.06
N VAL A 155 9.92 -12.81 -10.95
CA VAL A 155 10.15 -14.20 -10.54
C VAL A 155 9.60 -15.18 -11.59
N SER A 156 8.41 -14.94 -12.14
CA SER A 156 7.83 -15.81 -13.17
C SER A 156 8.69 -15.86 -14.44
N LEU A 157 9.23 -14.71 -14.88
CA LEU A 157 10.13 -14.62 -16.03
C LEU A 157 11.50 -15.25 -15.74
N LEU A 158 12.12 -14.89 -14.63
CA LEU A 158 13.43 -15.40 -14.23
C LEU A 158 13.40 -16.92 -14.01
N SER A 159 12.28 -17.47 -13.51
CA SER A 159 12.10 -18.92 -13.37
C SER A 159 12.16 -19.64 -14.72
N ARG A 160 11.53 -19.08 -15.77
CA ARG A 160 11.60 -19.64 -17.13
C ARG A 160 13.01 -19.55 -17.72
N LEU A 161 13.73 -18.46 -17.45
CA LEU A 161 15.11 -18.29 -17.91
C LEU A 161 16.08 -19.21 -17.15
N ALA A 162 15.87 -19.39 -15.85
CA ALA A 162 16.63 -20.32 -15.01
C ALA A 162 16.42 -21.78 -15.45
N ALA A 163 15.21 -22.16 -15.87
CA ALA A 163 14.92 -23.48 -16.41
C ALA A 163 15.70 -23.79 -17.71
N ARG A 164 16.04 -22.77 -18.51
CA ARG A 164 16.77 -22.94 -19.77
C ARG A 164 18.29 -22.96 -19.57
N ASN A 165 18.82 -21.98 -18.84
CA ASN A 165 20.27 -21.70 -18.83
C ASN A 165 20.90 -21.79 -17.43
N GLY A 166 20.12 -21.99 -16.36
CA GLY A 166 20.62 -22.06 -14.97
C GLY A 166 21.13 -20.74 -14.38
N GLU A 167 21.34 -19.71 -15.19
CA GLU A 167 22.05 -18.46 -14.84
C GLU A 167 21.28 -17.52 -13.89
N TYR A 168 19.97 -17.74 -13.67
CA TYR A 168 19.09 -16.85 -12.91
C TYR A 168 18.57 -17.42 -11.58
N ARG A 169 19.11 -18.55 -11.11
CA ARG A 169 18.69 -19.23 -9.86
C ARG A 169 18.73 -18.29 -8.65
N ALA A 170 19.80 -17.50 -8.51
CA ALA A 170 19.95 -16.55 -7.41
C ALA A 170 18.90 -15.42 -7.44
N GLY A 171 18.56 -14.92 -8.65
CA GLY A 171 17.54 -13.89 -8.82
C GLY A 171 16.13 -14.39 -8.47
N VAL A 172 15.81 -15.62 -8.85
CA VAL A 172 14.56 -16.30 -8.49
C VAL A 172 14.42 -16.44 -6.98
N LEU A 173 15.47 -16.90 -6.30
CA LEU A 173 15.49 -17.04 -4.85
C LEU A 173 15.37 -15.69 -4.14
N ALA A 174 16.13 -14.68 -4.58
CA ALA A 174 16.06 -13.34 -4.02
C ALA A 174 14.66 -12.72 -4.15
N GLY A 175 14.05 -12.78 -5.35
CA GLY A 175 12.70 -12.26 -5.59
C GLY A 175 11.64 -12.97 -4.74
N SER A 176 11.73 -14.31 -4.64
CA SER A 176 10.80 -15.09 -3.82
C SER A 176 10.97 -14.81 -2.32
N THR A 177 12.19 -14.52 -1.86
CA THR A 177 12.48 -14.11 -0.48
C THR A 177 11.87 -12.75 -0.15
N VAL A 178 11.96 -11.80 -1.08
CA VAL A 178 11.33 -10.48 -0.94
C VAL A 178 9.82 -10.63 -0.82
N LEU A 179 9.19 -11.38 -1.72
CA LEU A 179 7.75 -11.67 -1.67
C LEU A 179 7.33 -12.28 -0.33
N ALA A 180 8.00 -13.35 0.11
CA ALA A 180 7.68 -14.00 1.38
C ALA A 180 7.91 -13.09 2.60
N SER A 181 8.99 -12.30 2.62
CA SER A 181 9.31 -11.41 3.75
C SER A 181 8.31 -10.25 3.87
N VAL A 182 7.97 -9.62 2.74
CA VAL A 182 6.94 -8.55 2.70
C VAL A 182 5.58 -9.13 3.08
N SER A 183 5.22 -10.29 2.56
CA SER A 183 3.94 -10.93 2.86
C SER A 183 3.84 -11.36 4.33
N ALA A 184 4.93 -11.87 4.93
CA ALA A 184 5.00 -12.17 6.35
C ALA A 184 4.78 -10.92 7.22
N PHE A 185 5.39 -9.79 6.84
CA PHE A 185 5.18 -8.51 7.53
C PHE A 185 3.72 -8.04 7.43
N LEU A 186 3.12 -8.09 6.24
CA LEU A 186 1.72 -7.68 6.07
C LEU A 186 0.74 -8.63 6.77
N ALA A 187 1.02 -9.93 6.80
CA ALA A 187 0.25 -10.91 7.57
C ALA A 187 0.36 -10.65 9.07
N TYR A 188 1.55 -10.26 9.57
CA TYR A 188 1.73 -9.83 10.95
C TYR A 188 0.92 -8.57 11.26
N VAL A 189 0.93 -7.56 10.38
CA VAL A 189 0.11 -6.35 10.52
C VAL A 189 -1.38 -6.70 10.54
N LEU A 190 -1.83 -7.57 9.63
CA LEU A 190 -3.22 -8.04 9.59
C LEU A 190 -3.63 -8.67 10.93
N ALA A 191 -2.81 -9.59 11.45
CA ALA A 191 -3.11 -10.30 12.69
C ALA A 191 -3.08 -9.41 13.95
N THR A 192 -2.31 -8.32 13.94
CA THR A 192 -2.10 -7.49 15.13
C THR A 192 -2.93 -6.21 15.14
N GLN A 193 -3.16 -5.61 13.97
CA GLN A 193 -3.86 -4.32 13.84
C GLN A 193 -5.34 -4.48 13.49
N PHE A 194 -5.71 -5.59 12.84
CA PHE A 194 -7.08 -5.84 12.37
C PHE A 194 -7.58 -7.22 12.82
N PRO A 195 -7.68 -7.50 14.13
CA PRO A 195 -8.04 -8.83 14.64
C PRO A 195 -9.48 -9.26 14.29
N ASP A 196 -10.39 -8.29 14.07
CA ASP A 196 -11.81 -8.55 13.83
C ASP A 196 -12.18 -8.61 12.33
N GLU A 197 -11.25 -8.27 11.43
CA GLU A 197 -11.48 -8.18 9.99
C GLU A 197 -10.67 -9.24 9.22
N THR A 198 -11.21 -9.76 8.12
CA THR A 198 -10.53 -10.80 7.33
C THR A 198 -10.42 -10.42 5.87
N CYS A 199 -9.19 -10.34 5.36
CA CYS A 199 -8.96 -10.08 3.94
C CYS A 199 -8.59 -11.35 3.18
N ALA A 200 -9.54 -11.90 2.41
CA ALA A 200 -9.33 -13.09 1.58
C ALA A 200 -8.20 -12.91 0.55
N TRP A 201 -8.07 -11.70 -0.04
CA TRP A 201 -7.00 -11.38 -0.97
C TRP A 201 -5.62 -11.35 -0.29
N CYS A 202 -5.50 -10.75 0.90
CA CYS A 202 -4.23 -10.77 1.62
C CYS A 202 -3.80 -12.19 1.99
N LEU A 203 -4.75 -13.06 2.37
CA LEU A 203 -4.48 -14.47 2.67
C LEU A 203 -4.10 -15.26 1.41
N ALA A 204 -4.75 -15.01 0.28
CA ALA A 204 -4.39 -15.61 -1.00
C ALA A 204 -2.96 -15.23 -1.42
N SER A 205 -2.64 -13.92 -1.39
CA SER A 205 -1.30 -13.41 -1.66
C SER A 205 -0.24 -13.97 -0.70
N CYS A 206 -0.60 -14.15 0.58
CA CYS A 206 0.23 -14.83 1.58
C CYS A 206 0.53 -16.27 1.15
N GLY A 207 -0.49 -17.05 0.84
CA GLY A 207 -0.33 -18.41 0.32
C GLY A 207 0.56 -18.47 -0.92
N LEU A 208 0.34 -17.60 -1.91
CA LEU A 208 1.12 -17.56 -3.15
C LEU A 208 2.58 -17.16 -2.93
N SER A 209 2.85 -16.22 -2.02
CA SER A 209 4.20 -15.78 -1.65
C SER A 209 5.00 -16.90 -0.98
N PHE A 210 4.43 -17.54 0.04
CA PHE A 210 5.09 -18.63 0.76
C PHE A 210 5.27 -19.87 -0.13
N CYS A 211 4.27 -20.23 -0.94
CA CYS A 211 4.40 -21.30 -1.92
C CYS A 211 5.52 -21.03 -2.92
N SER A 212 5.62 -19.79 -3.43
CA SER A 212 6.69 -19.37 -4.35
C SER A 212 8.07 -19.49 -3.69
N PHE A 213 8.21 -19.13 -2.41
CA PHE A 213 9.46 -19.26 -1.66
C PHE A 213 9.87 -20.72 -1.44
N VAL A 214 8.95 -21.59 -1.03
CA VAL A 214 9.22 -23.03 -0.86
C VAL A 214 9.62 -23.67 -2.19
N LEU A 215 8.89 -23.37 -3.26
CA LEU A 215 9.22 -23.85 -4.60
C LEU A 215 10.57 -23.30 -5.10
N ALA A 216 10.92 -22.06 -4.79
CA ALA A 216 12.21 -21.49 -5.13
C ALA A 216 13.36 -22.19 -4.40
N LEU A 217 13.21 -22.49 -3.10
CA LEU A 217 14.20 -23.28 -2.34
C LEU A 217 14.38 -24.67 -2.94
N TRP A 218 13.28 -25.33 -3.30
CA TRP A 218 13.33 -26.66 -3.91
C TRP A 218 13.96 -26.62 -5.32
N ALA A 219 13.53 -25.71 -6.18
CA ALA A 219 14.04 -25.56 -7.55
C ALA A 219 15.52 -25.19 -7.61
N THR A 220 16.02 -24.43 -6.62
CA THR A 220 17.41 -23.96 -6.54
C THR A 220 18.31 -24.82 -5.65
N SER A 221 17.79 -25.92 -5.09
CA SER A 221 18.55 -26.81 -4.23
C SER A 221 19.63 -27.57 -5.02
N ASP A 222 20.88 -27.16 -4.87
CA ASP A 222 22.05 -27.78 -5.52
C ASP A 222 22.76 -28.81 -4.60
N GLY A 223 22.07 -29.32 -3.57
CA GLY A 223 22.61 -30.29 -2.60
C GLY A 223 23.40 -29.69 -1.43
N ASP A 224 23.84 -28.43 -1.55
CA ASP A 224 24.44 -27.64 -0.46
C ASP A 224 23.38 -26.73 0.20
N PRO A 225 22.73 -27.15 1.31
CA PRO A 225 21.65 -26.35 1.93
C PRO A 225 22.16 -24.99 2.44
N VAL A 226 23.45 -24.89 2.73
CA VAL A 226 24.13 -23.67 3.17
C VAL A 226 24.04 -22.57 2.10
N LYS A 227 24.18 -22.90 0.82
CA LYS A 227 24.21 -21.91 -0.27
C LYS A 227 22.80 -21.42 -0.63
N SER A 228 21.79 -22.28 -0.56
CA SER A 228 20.41 -21.95 -0.93
C SER A 228 19.58 -21.40 0.24
N THR A 229 19.88 -21.78 1.49
CA THR A 229 19.01 -21.48 2.64
C THR A 229 19.53 -20.34 3.51
N ILE A 230 20.85 -20.14 3.61
CA ILE A 230 21.39 -19.06 4.46
C ILE A 230 21.10 -17.66 3.92
N PRO A 231 21.30 -17.36 2.61
CA PRO A 231 21.03 -16.03 2.08
C PRO A 231 19.61 -15.50 2.36
N PRO A 232 18.52 -16.28 2.14
CA PRO A 232 17.18 -15.78 2.43
C PRO A 232 16.94 -15.55 3.93
N PHE A 233 17.48 -16.40 4.81
CA PHE A 233 17.38 -16.22 6.26
C PHE A 233 18.09 -14.95 6.76
N VAL A 234 19.20 -14.57 6.14
CA VAL A 234 19.91 -13.33 6.49
C VAL A 234 19.23 -12.11 5.86
N ALA A 235 18.72 -12.22 4.64
CA ALA A 235 18.06 -11.12 3.94
C ALA A 235 16.67 -10.78 4.52
N SER A 236 15.90 -11.78 4.96
CA SER A 236 14.56 -11.59 5.50
C SER A 236 14.46 -10.57 6.64
N PRO A 237 15.25 -10.66 7.74
CA PRO A 237 15.19 -9.67 8.82
C PRO A 237 15.62 -8.27 8.37
N LEU A 238 16.52 -8.15 7.37
CA LEU A 238 16.89 -6.85 6.82
C LEU A 238 15.73 -6.22 6.03
N ILE A 239 15.02 -7.03 5.23
CA ILE A 239 13.84 -6.58 4.49
C ILE A 239 12.74 -6.18 5.47
N VAL A 240 12.45 -7.01 6.48
CA VAL A 240 11.44 -6.70 7.50
C VAL A 240 11.84 -5.45 8.29
N SER A 241 13.11 -5.32 8.70
CA SER A 241 13.59 -4.12 9.38
C SER A 241 13.45 -2.86 8.51
N ALA A 242 13.68 -2.96 7.21
CA ALA A 242 13.49 -1.85 6.28
C ALA A 242 12.00 -1.51 6.13
N LEU A 243 11.11 -2.50 6.04
CA LEU A 243 9.65 -2.27 6.02
C LEU A 243 9.18 -1.62 7.32
N VAL A 244 9.62 -2.13 8.46
CA VAL A 244 9.32 -1.54 9.76
C VAL A 244 9.81 -0.10 9.80
N ALA A 245 11.04 0.19 9.37
CA ALA A 245 11.53 1.56 9.30
C ALA A 245 10.70 2.44 8.34
N LEU A 246 10.33 1.93 7.16
CA LEU A 246 9.50 2.67 6.20
C LEU A 246 8.12 3.02 6.75
N PHE A 247 7.48 2.08 7.45
CA PHE A 247 6.19 2.31 8.08
C PHE A 247 6.29 3.00 9.44
N ALA A 248 7.46 2.98 10.10
CA ALA A 248 7.76 3.71 11.33
C ALA A 248 8.17 5.16 11.08
N ASP A 249 8.87 5.50 10.00
CA ASP A 249 9.19 6.90 9.66
C ASP A 249 7.97 7.65 9.09
N ALA A 250 6.94 6.92 8.65
CA ALA A 250 5.60 7.47 8.44
C ALA A 250 4.88 7.80 9.76
N ASP A 251 5.42 7.35 10.90
CA ASP A 251 5.06 7.74 12.26
C ASP A 251 6.21 8.55 12.88
N GLY A 252 6.21 9.86 12.67
CA GLY A 252 7.03 10.74 13.49
C GLY A 252 6.70 10.53 14.98
N SER A 253 7.57 9.79 15.67
CA SER A 253 7.65 9.51 17.12
C SER A 253 7.15 8.12 17.57
N LEU A 254 8.15 7.29 17.94
CA LEU A 254 8.21 6.32 19.04
C LEU A 254 6.91 5.59 19.45
N ALA A 255 6.99 4.27 19.33
CA ALA A 255 6.24 3.23 20.05
C ALA A 255 5.34 3.70 21.22
N SER A 256 4.06 3.35 21.07
CA SER A 256 2.99 3.33 22.08
C SER A 256 2.69 4.65 22.79
N GLU A 257 2.01 5.56 22.11
CA GLU A 257 1.03 6.45 22.71
C GLU A 257 -0.24 6.33 21.86
N ASP A 258 -1.39 6.43 22.51
CA ASP A 258 -2.72 6.16 21.95
C ASP A 258 -2.91 6.71 20.52
N PHE A 259 -3.40 5.86 19.60
CA PHE A 259 -3.82 6.30 18.27
C PHE A 259 -4.95 7.32 18.46
N GLU A 260 -4.60 8.60 18.37
CA GLU A 260 -5.49 9.75 18.49
C GLU A 260 -5.54 10.48 17.15
N LEU A 261 -6.68 10.39 16.46
CA LEU A 261 -6.97 11.16 15.26
C LEU A 261 -7.65 12.47 15.69
N PRO A 262 -6.99 13.63 15.51
CA PRO A 262 -7.66 14.90 15.74
C PRO A 262 -8.78 15.08 14.70
N PHE A 263 -9.91 15.64 15.13
CA PHE A 263 -11.01 15.96 14.23
C PHE A 263 -10.53 16.89 13.11
N ARG A 264 -10.77 16.47 11.87
CA ARG A 264 -10.61 17.30 10.68
C ARG A 264 -11.79 17.06 9.76
N GLU A 265 -12.50 18.12 9.44
CA GLU A 265 -13.60 18.04 8.50
C GLU A 265 -13.06 17.82 7.08
N PRO A 266 -13.47 16.73 6.38
CA PRO A 266 -13.03 16.49 5.02
C PRO A 266 -13.70 17.49 4.06
N GLU A 267 -12.91 18.09 3.17
CA GLU A 267 -13.42 19.08 2.21
C GLU A 267 -14.08 18.39 1.01
N VAL A 268 -15.38 18.66 0.82
CA VAL A 268 -16.12 18.25 -0.38
C VAL A 268 -15.73 19.16 -1.54
N THR A 269 -15.22 18.56 -2.61
CA THR A 269 -14.63 19.26 -3.77
C THR A 269 -15.49 19.20 -5.02
N THR A 270 -16.46 18.28 -5.08
CA THR A 270 -17.40 18.12 -6.20
C THR A 270 -18.45 19.24 -6.21
N GLN A 271 -18.99 19.54 -7.39
CA GLN A 271 -20.12 20.48 -7.55
C GLN A 271 -21.44 19.73 -7.35
N SER A 272 -22.40 20.40 -6.71
CA SER A 272 -23.71 19.81 -6.43
C SER A 272 -24.60 19.82 -7.66
N SER A 273 -25.25 18.69 -7.93
CA SER A 273 -26.27 18.63 -8.97
C SER A 273 -27.57 19.32 -8.52
N ARG A 274 -28.45 19.63 -9.47
CA ARG A 274 -29.79 20.14 -9.15
C ARG A 274 -30.60 19.10 -8.35
N GLU A 275 -30.44 17.81 -8.65
CA GLU A 275 -31.11 16.76 -7.88
C GLU A 275 -30.60 16.74 -6.44
N ALA A 276 -29.29 16.79 -6.21
CA ALA A 276 -28.70 16.79 -4.87
C ALA A 276 -29.18 17.98 -4.03
N LEU A 277 -29.20 19.18 -4.61
CA LEU A 277 -29.68 20.39 -3.93
C LEU A 277 -31.16 20.28 -3.56
N ASN A 278 -32.00 19.76 -4.45
CA ASN A 278 -33.43 19.55 -4.17
C ASN A 278 -33.63 18.48 -3.08
N LEU A 279 -32.90 17.37 -3.18
CA LEU A 279 -32.98 16.26 -2.22
C LEU A 279 -32.64 16.71 -0.80
N VAL A 280 -31.58 17.49 -0.61
CA VAL A 280 -31.24 18.04 0.72
C VAL A 280 -32.36 18.93 1.27
N GLN A 281 -33.04 19.73 0.44
CA GLN A 281 -34.19 20.52 0.90
C GLN A 281 -35.34 19.62 1.35
N LYS A 282 -35.67 18.59 0.58
CA LYS A 282 -36.72 17.61 0.93
C LYS A 282 -36.40 16.86 2.21
N MET A 283 -35.16 16.41 2.39
CA MET A 283 -34.70 15.71 3.59
C MET A 283 -34.95 16.50 4.88
N ARG A 284 -34.78 17.83 4.84
CA ARG A 284 -35.08 18.70 5.99
C ARG A 284 -36.55 18.73 6.41
N LEU A 285 -37.48 18.35 5.53
CA LEU A 285 -38.91 18.30 5.82
C LEU A 285 -39.33 17.03 6.58
N ILE A 286 -38.48 16.00 6.60
CA ILE A 286 -38.81 14.65 7.11
C ILE A 286 -37.79 14.08 8.11
N ASP A 287 -37.06 14.97 8.81
CA ASP A 287 -36.01 14.62 9.79
C ASP A 287 -35.00 13.55 9.33
N ALA A 288 -34.70 13.54 8.03
CA ALA A 288 -33.68 12.65 7.49
C ALA A 288 -32.30 13.09 7.98
N LYS A 289 -31.50 12.16 8.50
CA LYS A 289 -30.14 12.41 9.01
C LYS A 289 -29.18 11.33 8.54
N MET A 290 -27.98 11.74 8.16
CA MET A 290 -26.84 10.85 7.95
C MET A 290 -25.92 10.92 9.16
N TYR A 291 -25.66 9.76 9.77
CA TYR A 291 -24.69 9.58 10.84
C TYR A 291 -23.39 9.06 10.25
N GLY A 292 -22.27 9.66 10.63
CA GLY A 292 -20.97 9.26 10.13
C GLY A 292 -19.82 9.69 11.02
N ALA A 293 -18.62 9.42 10.53
CA ALA A 293 -17.37 9.82 11.18
C ALA A 293 -16.50 10.64 10.21
N PHE A 294 -15.73 11.60 10.72
CA PHE A 294 -14.88 12.45 9.86
C PHE A 294 -13.79 11.69 9.09
N TRP A 295 -13.40 10.50 9.55
CA TRP A 295 -12.38 9.63 8.91
C TRP A 295 -12.97 8.53 8.03
N CYS A 296 -14.30 8.49 7.85
CA CYS A 296 -14.98 7.44 7.11
C CYS A 296 -14.99 7.75 5.60
N SER A 297 -14.37 6.88 4.79
CA SER A 297 -14.29 7.02 3.32
C SER A 297 -15.67 7.03 2.67
N HIS A 298 -16.53 6.06 2.97
CA HIS A 298 -17.91 6.03 2.46
C HIS A 298 -18.75 7.25 2.85
N CYS A 299 -18.51 7.81 4.04
CA CYS A 299 -19.17 9.04 4.48
C CYS A 299 -18.71 10.24 3.65
N PHE A 300 -17.42 10.26 3.27
CA PHE A 300 -16.87 11.24 2.36
C PHE A 300 -17.41 11.06 0.94
N ASP A 301 -17.47 9.84 0.41
CA ASP A 301 -17.99 9.54 -0.92
C ASP A 301 -19.48 9.90 -1.04
N GLN A 302 -20.26 9.61 -0.01
CA GLN A 302 -21.65 10.05 0.07
C GLN A 302 -21.75 11.58 0.02
N LYS A 303 -20.92 12.31 0.77
CA LYS A 303 -20.88 13.78 0.74
C LYS A 303 -20.44 14.31 -0.63
N GLN A 304 -19.47 13.65 -1.28
CA GLN A 304 -19.00 13.96 -2.64
C GLN A 304 -20.11 13.74 -3.68
N ALA A 305 -20.96 12.73 -3.53
CA ALA A 305 -22.11 12.53 -4.41
C ALA A 305 -23.11 13.69 -4.33
N PHE A 306 -23.25 14.33 -3.15
CA PHE A 306 -24.12 15.49 -2.98
C PHE A 306 -23.48 16.81 -3.44
N GLY A 307 -22.17 16.98 -3.24
CA GLY A 307 -21.42 18.16 -3.66
C GLY A 307 -21.36 19.30 -2.64
N LYS A 308 -20.45 20.25 -2.91
CA LYS A 308 -20.01 21.30 -1.97
C LYS A 308 -21.12 22.26 -1.56
N GLU A 309 -21.96 22.68 -2.50
CA GLU A 309 -23.08 23.60 -2.26
C GLU A 309 -24.17 22.94 -1.39
N ALA A 310 -24.40 21.63 -1.56
CA ALA A 310 -25.35 20.85 -0.77
C ALA A 310 -24.92 20.75 0.70
N MET A 311 -23.61 20.73 1.00
CA MET A 311 -23.08 20.61 2.36
C MET A 311 -23.57 21.70 3.31
N LYS A 312 -23.92 22.89 2.79
CA LYS A 312 -24.48 23.99 3.60
C LYS A 312 -25.74 23.58 4.37
N ASN A 313 -26.54 22.68 3.82
CA ASN A 313 -27.81 22.24 4.41
C ASN A 313 -27.86 20.72 4.62
N PHE A 314 -26.75 20.03 4.39
CA PHE A 314 -26.69 18.57 4.40
C PHE A 314 -26.93 18.06 5.83
N PRO A 315 -27.91 17.16 6.04
CA PRO A 315 -28.33 16.78 7.38
C PRO A 315 -27.39 15.70 7.96
N TYR A 316 -26.25 16.14 8.49
CA TYR A 316 -25.19 15.27 9.01
C TYR A 316 -25.06 15.35 10.53
N VAL A 317 -24.82 14.20 11.16
CA VAL A 317 -24.44 14.06 12.56
C VAL A 317 -23.05 13.44 12.61
N GLU A 318 -22.08 14.20 13.14
CA GLU A 318 -20.72 13.72 13.40
C GLU A 318 -20.71 12.91 14.70
N CYS A 319 -20.33 11.65 14.61
CA CYS A 319 -20.28 10.76 15.78
C CYS A 319 -19.03 10.93 16.63
N PHE A 320 -18.00 11.64 16.14
CA PHE A 320 -16.76 11.86 16.88
C PHE A 320 -16.23 13.29 16.69
N PRO A 321 -16.97 14.30 17.20
CA PRO A 321 -16.64 15.71 16.99
C PRO A 321 -15.34 16.16 17.67
N GLU A 322 -14.90 15.44 18.70
CA GLU A 322 -13.67 15.74 19.44
C GLU A 322 -12.45 14.95 18.92
N GLY A 323 -12.59 14.25 17.80
CA GLY A 323 -11.57 13.33 17.32
C GLY A 323 -11.82 11.88 17.74
N TYR A 324 -10.99 10.98 17.24
CA TYR A 324 -11.02 9.57 17.59
C TYR A 324 -9.83 9.19 18.43
N ARG A 325 -10.05 8.40 19.47
CA ARG A 325 -8.98 7.68 20.17
C ARG A 325 -9.49 6.32 20.61
N LYS A 326 -8.59 5.38 20.88
CA LYS A 326 -8.98 4.04 21.36
C LYS A 326 -9.86 4.14 22.61
N GLY A 327 -11.02 3.46 22.58
CA GLY A 327 -11.96 3.44 23.70
C GLY A 327 -12.78 4.73 23.90
N ILE A 328 -12.71 5.68 22.96
CA ILE A 328 -13.61 6.83 22.96
C ILE A 328 -15.06 6.36 22.74
N LYS A 329 -15.99 6.98 23.46
CA LYS A 329 -17.41 6.81 23.21
C LYS A 329 -17.85 7.72 22.07
N GLN A 330 -18.76 7.23 21.24
CA GLN A 330 -19.36 8.08 20.21
C GLN A 330 -20.23 9.16 20.85
N TYR A 331 -20.49 10.23 20.10
CA TYR A 331 -21.34 11.32 20.54
C TYR A 331 -22.72 10.82 20.94
N ALA A 332 -23.33 11.41 21.97
CA ALA A 332 -24.57 10.92 22.58
C ALA A 332 -25.70 10.72 21.54
N ALA A 333 -25.80 11.61 20.56
CA ALA A 333 -26.80 11.50 19.48
C ALA A 333 -26.62 10.24 18.61
N CYS A 334 -25.41 9.70 18.50
CA CYS A 334 -25.12 8.46 17.79
C CYS A 334 -25.32 7.22 18.68
N GLU A 335 -25.01 7.31 19.98
CA GLU A 335 -25.32 6.24 20.95
C GLU A 335 -26.82 6.03 21.08
N GLU A 336 -27.59 7.12 21.24
CA GLU A 336 -29.05 7.09 21.37
C GLU A 336 -29.74 6.57 20.10
N ALA A 337 -29.14 6.81 18.93
CA ALA A 337 -29.62 6.32 17.65
C ALA A 337 -29.18 4.88 17.33
N ASP A 338 -28.42 4.22 18.22
CA ASP A 338 -27.86 2.87 18.03
C ASP A 338 -27.07 2.74 16.71
N ILE A 339 -26.20 3.72 16.45
CA ILE A 339 -25.36 3.68 15.24
C ILE A 339 -24.23 2.66 15.45
N ARG A 340 -24.20 1.63 14.59
CA ARG A 340 -23.25 0.51 14.64
C ARG A 340 -22.21 0.55 13.53
N GLY A 341 -22.46 1.29 12.46
CA GLY A 341 -21.57 1.45 11.32
C GLY A 341 -21.80 2.78 10.60
N PHE A 342 -20.87 3.16 9.73
CA PHE A 342 -20.92 4.43 9.02
C PHE A 342 -20.76 4.23 7.49
N PRO A 343 -21.43 5.06 6.67
CA PRO A 343 -22.51 5.95 7.06
C PRO A 343 -23.77 5.15 7.41
N THR A 344 -24.61 5.72 8.26
CA THR A 344 -25.97 5.20 8.52
C THR A 344 -26.96 6.33 8.31
N TRP A 345 -27.95 6.12 7.47
CA TRP A 345 -29.08 7.02 7.27
C TRP A 345 -30.22 6.65 8.21
N ILE A 346 -30.82 7.64 8.85
CA ILE A 346 -32.12 7.51 9.51
C ILE A 346 -33.07 8.46 8.81
N ILE A 347 -34.06 7.90 8.13
CA ILE A 347 -35.07 8.65 7.37
C ILE A 347 -36.43 8.31 7.95
N ASN A 348 -37.06 9.27 8.62
CA ASN A 348 -38.35 9.07 9.29
C ASN A 348 -38.39 7.83 10.21
N GLY A 349 -37.30 7.57 10.93
CA GLY A 349 -37.14 6.44 11.85
C GLY A 349 -36.68 5.12 11.21
N GLU A 350 -36.68 4.99 9.88
CA GLU A 350 -36.11 3.83 9.18
C GLU A 350 -34.58 3.98 9.07
N LYS A 351 -33.85 2.96 9.49
CA LYS A 351 -32.38 2.91 9.48
C LYS A 351 -31.88 2.19 8.22
N ILE A 352 -31.01 2.84 7.45
CA ILE A 352 -30.39 2.32 6.22
C ILE A 352 -28.88 2.44 6.37
N GLU A 353 -28.17 1.31 6.34
CA GLU A 353 -26.72 1.25 6.53
C GLU A 353 -25.97 1.33 5.18
N GLY A 354 -24.77 1.92 5.19
CA GLY A 354 -23.92 2.09 4.01
C GLY A 354 -24.26 3.35 3.20
N ASP A 355 -23.36 3.72 2.30
CA ASP A 355 -23.61 4.82 1.36
C ASP A 355 -24.69 4.41 0.35
N GLN A 356 -25.46 5.40 -0.08
CA GLN A 356 -26.66 5.25 -0.88
C GLN A 356 -26.57 6.14 -2.11
N SER A 357 -27.12 5.64 -3.23
CA SER A 357 -27.25 6.46 -4.42
C SER A 357 -28.23 7.62 -4.19
N LEU A 358 -28.05 8.74 -4.91
CA LEU A 358 -29.00 9.86 -4.86
C LEU A 358 -30.41 9.45 -5.28
N GLU A 359 -30.54 8.48 -6.19
CA GLU A 359 -31.82 7.92 -6.64
C GLU A 359 -32.52 7.18 -5.49
N THR A 360 -31.84 6.23 -4.85
CA THR A 360 -32.38 5.47 -3.71
C THR A 360 -32.81 6.37 -2.56
N LEU A 361 -31.98 7.37 -2.22
CA LEU A 361 -32.33 8.36 -1.20
C LEU A 361 -33.53 9.21 -1.65
N GLY A 362 -33.57 9.61 -2.93
CA GLY A 362 -34.68 10.35 -3.52
C GLY A 362 -36.00 9.61 -3.44
N GLU A 363 -36.04 8.34 -3.87
CA GLU A 363 -37.21 7.48 -3.80
C GLU A 363 -37.71 7.30 -2.36
N THR A 364 -36.78 7.08 -1.42
CA THR A 364 -37.10 6.91 0.00
C THR A 364 -37.71 8.20 0.56
N VAL A 365 -37.10 9.35 0.30
CA VAL A 365 -37.57 10.66 0.75
C VAL A 365 -38.95 10.99 0.15
N ASP A 366 -39.13 10.75 -1.14
CA ASP A 366 -40.39 11.04 -1.85
C ASP A 366 -41.55 10.15 -1.37
N LYS A 367 -41.28 8.88 -1.09
CA LYS A 367 -42.24 7.95 -0.47
C LYS A 367 -42.78 8.51 0.86
N TYR A 368 -41.91 9.06 1.71
CA TYR A 368 -42.31 9.61 3.00
C TYR A 368 -43.02 10.96 2.89
N LEU A 369 -42.62 11.81 1.95
CA LEU A 369 -43.32 13.07 1.68
C LEU A 369 -44.75 12.82 1.19
N ALA A 370 -44.95 11.87 0.28
CA ALA A 370 -46.27 11.50 -0.22
C ALA A 370 -47.20 10.95 0.87
N GLY A 371 -46.65 10.21 1.85
CA GLY A 371 -47.41 9.74 3.01
C GLY A 371 -47.86 10.86 3.96
N LYS A 372 -47.06 11.93 4.08
CA LYS A 372 -47.37 13.09 4.95
C LYS A 372 -48.53 13.93 4.41
N ASP A 373 -48.66 14.03 3.09
CA ASP A 373 -49.77 14.76 2.45
C ASP A 373 -51.12 14.02 2.61
N GLN A 374 -51.12 12.70 2.80
CA GLN A 374 -52.35 11.93 3.04
C GLN A 374 -52.89 12.09 4.46
N ASP A 375 -52.00 12.25 5.47
CA ASP A 375 -52.40 12.38 6.88
C ASP A 375 -53.10 13.72 7.19
N TYR A 376 -52.91 14.74 6.34
CA TYR A 376 -53.56 16.06 6.44
C TYR A 376 -54.89 16.18 5.69
N SER A 377 -55.36 15.09 5.06
CA SER A 377 -56.60 15.10 4.24
C SER A 377 -57.83 14.53 4.95
N PHE A 378 -57.74 14.30 6.26
CA PHE A 378 -58.82 13.78 7.11
C PHE A 378 -58.97 14.60 8.41
N GLU A 379 -59.25 15.90 8.31
CA GLU A 379 -59.84 16.70 9.40
C GLU A 379 -61.03 17.53 8.91
#